data_AF-A0A4C1XD50-F1
#
_entry.id   AF-A0A4C1XD50-F1
#
_cell.length_a   1.000
_cell.length_b   1.000
_cell.length_c   1.000
_cell.angle_alpha   90.00
_cell.angle_beta   90.00
_cell.angle_gamma   90.00
#
_symmetry.space_group_name_H-M   'P 1'
#
loop_
_entity.id
_entity.type
_entity.pdbx_description
1 polymer ?
#
loop_
_entity_poly.entity_id
_entity_poly.type
_entity_poly.pdbx_seq_one_letter_code
_entity_poly.pdbx_strand_id
1 'polypeptide(L)'
;MVLDEEYYQLPALFEVQDYEKCLSQRENAFCAGVFKLSSPEPLRLYDILNKYSANQRQNFNHTQIHRAVCLGPKSDCPVKHNLKESFEECINKNMFEEYGLHADLMRFDFCRRSGQKPIMDGLVIAFSIYLAIVVVLNIIGTAYDWMLKKSKAHTKGNRWLMAFSLFDNWERLTSTFEDKDTQFQNLSCFYGLKTLSMLIVLLAHVTMITCLSLPTNARGLEEVSRSAPRYSGDGNLPNFVIIIAGHQRGPSWLS
;
A
#
# COMPACT_ATOMS: atom_id res chain seq x y z
N MET A 1 10.03 -18.52 -23.73
CA MET A 1 9.53 -18.94 -22.40
C MET A 1 10.77 -19.25 -21.58
N VAL A 2 10.95 -18.60 -20.43
CA VAL A 2 12.05 -18.94 -19.50
C VAL A 2 11.60 -20.16 -18.71
N LEU A 3 12.47 -21.16 -18.55
CA LEU A 3 12.14 -22.37 -17.78
C LEU A 3 12.03 -22.02 -16.29
N ASP A 4 11.18 -22.73 -15.55
CA ASP A 4 10.99 -22.49 -14.11
C ASP A 4 12.29 -22.56 -13.31
N GLU A 5 13.19 -23.47 -13.69
CA GLU A 5 14.51 -23.63 -13.09
C GLU A 5 15.43 -22.42 -13.31
N GLU A 6 15.36 -21.78 -14.48
CA GLU A 6 16.14 -20.57 -14.78
C GLU A 6 15.60 -19.34 -14.05
N TYR A 7 14.29 -19.30 -13.74
CA TYR A 7 13.70 -18.22 -12.98
C TYR A 7 14.20 -18.18 -11.54
N TYR A 8 14.32 -19.33 -10.88
CA TYR A 8 14.81 -19.41 -9.49
C TYR A 8 16.30 -19.09 -9.33
N GLN A 9 17.04 -18.95 -10.44
CA GLN A 9 18.42 -18.46 -10.42
C GLN A 9 18.50 -16.93 -10.45
N LEU A 10 17.40 -16.22 -10.74
CA LEU A 10 17.37 -14.77 -10.77
C LEU A 10 17.33 -14.20 -9.34
N PRO A 11 17.95 -13.03 -9.12
CA PRO A 11 17.80 -12.31 -7.86
C PRO A 11 16.33 -12.03 -7.54
N ALA A 12 15.95 -12.12 -6.26
CA ALA A 12 14.61 -11.78 -5.84
C ALA A 12 14.27 -10.33 -6.21
N LEU A 13 13.08 -10.11 -6.79
CA LEU A 13 12.64 -8.77 -7.19
C LEU A 13 12.43 -7.85 -5.99
N PHE A 14 11.82 -8.37 -4.92
CA PHE A 14 11.57 -7.67 -3.67
C PHE A 14 12.22 -8.44 -2.53
N GLU A 15 13.08 -7.76 -1.77
CA GLU A 15 13.69 -8.35 -0.58
C GLU A 15 13.69 -7.30 0.54
N VAL A 16 13.07 -7.68 1.65
CA VAL A 16 12.82 -6.80 2.80
C VAL A 16 13.25 -7.54 4.06
N GLN A 17 14.24 -7.01 4.75
CA GLN A 17 14.66 -7.51 6.06
C GLN A 17 13.66 -7.10 7.13
N ASP A 18 13.71 -7.77 8.29
CA ASP A 18 12.84 -7.48 9.42
C ASP A 18 13.12 -6.08 9.99
N TYR A 19 12.18 -5.17 9.72
CA TYR A 19 12.25 -3.76 10.11
C TYR A 19 12.30 -3.57 11.64
N GLU A 20 11.42 -4.25 12.38
CA GLU A 20 11.33 -4.12 13.83
C GLU A 20 12.56 -4.72 14.51
N LYS A 21 12.99 -5.90 14.05
CA LYS A 21 14.23 -6.53 14.53
C LYS A 21 15.43 -5.64 14.28
N CYS A 22 15.54 -5.02 13.10
CA CYS A 22 16.64 -4.10 12.78
C CYS A 22 16.69 -2.91 13.74
N LEU A 23 15.56 -2.22 13.94
CA LEU A 23 15.50 -1.01 14.75
C LEU A 23 15.49 -1.26 16.25
N SER A 24 15.25 -2.50 16.70
CA SER A 24 15.39 -2.89 18.11
C SER A 24 16.82 -2.74 18.63
N GLN A 25 17.81 -2.81 17.74
CA GLN A 25 19.22 -2.64 18.06
C GLN A 25 19.62 -1.17 17.94
N ARG A 26 20.39 -0.68 18.91
CA ARG A 26 20.93 0.69 18.89
C ARG A 26 21.90 0.86 17.73
N GLU A 27 21.98 2.09 17.21
CA GLU A 27 22.89 2.48 16.11
C GLU A 27 22.59 1.89 14.73
N ASN A 28 21.65 0.94 14.65
CA ASN A 28 21.18 0.44 13.36
C ASN A 28 20.31 1.47 12.62
N ALA A 29 20.30 1.34 11.30
CA ALA A 29 19.48 2.09 10.38
C ALA A 29 18.84 1.15 9.37
N PHE A 30 17.54 1.28 9.16
CA PHE A 30 16.82 0.56 8.13
C PHE A 30 16.69 1.44 6.90
N CYS A 31 17.35 1.08 5.80
CA CYS A 31 17.29 1.81 4.54
C CYS A 31 16.56 1.00 3.47
N ALA A 32 15.80 1.68 2.61
CA ALA A 32 15.09 1.10 1.48
C ALA A 32 15.35 1.88 0.19
N GLY A 33 15.37 1.17 -0.93
CA GLY A 33 15.55 1.76 -2.25
C GLY A 33 15.40 0.78 -3.40
N VAL A 34 15.57 1.30 -4.61
CA VAL A 34 15.49 0.59 -5.88
C VAL A 34 16.86 0.63 -6.54
N PHE A 35 17.33 -0.54 -6.99
CA PHE A 35 18.60 -0.70 -7.68
C PHE A 35 18.38 -1.20 -9.10
N LYS A 36 19.22 -0.71 -10.01
CA LYS A 36 19.29 -1.20 -11.38
C LYS A 36 20.44 -2.19 -11.47
N LEU A 37 20.15 -3.39 -11.98
CA LEU A 37 21.15 -4.41 -12.23
C LEU A 37 21.85 -4.16 -13.56
N SER A 38 23.17 -4.33 -13.56
CA SER A 38 24.04 -4.22 -14.73
C SER A 38 25.11 -5.31 -14.70
N SER A 39 25.61 -5.70 -15.87
CA SER A 39 26.72 -6.66 -16.00
C SER A 39 27.79 -6.06 -16.91
N PRO A 40 29.04 -5.92 -16.45
CA PRO A 40 30.13 -5.40 -17.28
C PRO A 40 30.61 -6.43 -18.30
N GLU A 41 30.47 -7.72 -17.98
CA GLU A 41 30.85 -8.84 -18.84
C GLU A 41 29.61 -9.56 -19.40
N PRO A 42 29.74 -10.29 -20.53
CA PRO A 42 28.67 -11.12 -21.07
C PRO A 42 28.30 -12.23 -20.08
N LEU A 43 27.19 -12.04 -19.36
CA LEU A 43 26.70 -12.98 -18.36
C LEU A 43 25.36 -13.55 -18.82
N ARG A 44 25.30 -14.88 -19.00
CA ARG A 44 24.07 -15.59 -19.41
C ARG A 44 22.88 -15.25 -18.50
N LEU A 45 23.13 -15.11 -17.20
CA LEU A 45 22.10 -14.73 -16.22
C LEU A 45 21.48 -13.37 -16.54
N TYR A 46 22.31 -12.38 -16.90
CA TYR A 46 21.85 -11.03 -17.27
C TYR A 46 21.05 -11.04 -18.58
N ASP A 47 21.41 -11.89 -19.54
CA ASP A 47 20.65 -12.05 -20.79
C ASP A 47 19.25 -12.62 -20.54
N ILE A 48 19.14 -13.62 -19.66
CA ILE A 48 17.86 -14.20 -19.24
C ILE A 48 17.02 -13.14 -18.53
N LEU A 49 17.63 -12.41 -17.60
CA LEU A 49 17.01 -11.33 -16.84
C LEU A 49 16.46 -10.22 -17.77
N ASN A 50 17.26 -9.78 -18.75
CA ASN A 50 16.83 -8.78 -19.75
C ASN A 50 15.70 -9.31 -20.64
N LYS A 51 15.84 -10.54 -21.14
CA LYS A 51 14.82 -11.17 -22.01
C LYS A 51 13.49 -11.34 -21.29
N TYR A 52 13.52 -11.71 -20.01
CA TYR A 52 12.33 -11.83 -19.19
C TYR A 52 11.68 -10.45 -18.93
N SER A 53 12.52 -9.45 -18.67
CA SER A 53 12.11 -8.07 -18.39
C SER A 53 11.63 -7.29 -19.62
N ALA A 54 11.92 -7.76 -20.84
CA ALA A 54 11.51 -7.10 -22.08
C ALA A 54 9.98 -7.04 -22.25
N ASN A 55 9.24 -8.01 -21.69
CA ASN A 55 7.78 -8.05 -21.77
C ASN A 55 7.12 -7.44 -20.53
N GLN A 56 7.23 -6.12 -20.38
CA GLN A 56 6.69 -5.36 -19.25
C GLN A 56 5.15 -5.38 -19.14
N ARG A 57 4.43 -5.91 -20.14
CA ARG A 57 2.97 -6.07 -20.06
C ARG A 57 2.56 -7.25 -19.19
N GLN A 58 3.43 -8.25 -19.06
CA GLN A 58 3.12 -9.53 -18.39
C GLN A 58 4.08 -9.84 -17.25
N ASN A 59 5.28 -9.26 -17.29
CA ASN A 59 6.33 -9.51 -16.33
C ASN A 59 6.76 -8.19 -15.68
N PHE A 60 7.16 -8.25 -14.43
CA PHE A 60 7.87 -7.16 -13.79
C PHE A 60 9.22 -6.92 -14.47
N ASN A 61 9.80 -5.74 -14.25
CA ASN A 61 11.12 -5.45 -14.74
C ASN A 61 12.16 -6.00 -13.75
N HIS A 62 12.65 -7.22 -13.98
CA HIS A 62 13.64 -7.90 -13.13
C HIS A 62 15.03 -7.24 -13.17
N THR A 63 15.26 -6.30 -14.09
CA THR A 63 16.46 -5.42 -14.04
C THR A 63 16.41 -4.39 -12.93
N GLN A 64 15.25 -4.15 -12.32
CA GLN A 64 15.06 -3.21 -11.22
C GLN A 64 14.63 -3.97 -9.97
N ILE A 65 15.53 -4.09 -9.01
CA ILE A 65 15.28 -4.80 -7.77
C ILE A 65 15.03 -3.82 -6.62
N HIS A 66 14.15 -4.22 -5.71
CA HIS A 66 13.80 -3.45 -4.53
C HIS A 66 14.43 -4.09 -3.31
N ARG A 67 15.17 -3.28 -2.54
CA ARG A 67 15.90 -3.74 -1.36
C ARG A 67 15.57 -2.87 -0.18
N ALA A 68 15.27 -3.50 0.94
CA ALA A 68 15.15 -2.86 2.24
C ALA A 68 15.94 -3.64 3.27
N VAL A 69 17.05 -3.08 3.73
CA VAL A 69 18.06 -3.80 4.53
C VAL A 69 18.44 -3.04 5.80
N CYS A 70 18.92 -3.80 6.77
CA CYS A 70 19.44 -3.29 8.02
C CYS A 70 20.93 -2.95 7.90
N LEU A 71 21.26 -1.68 8.07
CA LEU A 71 22.63 -1.20 8.20
C LEU A 71 23.00 -1.00 9.66
N GLY A 72 24.16 -1.48 10.07
CA GLY A 72 24.59 -1.36 11.44
C GLY A 72 25.95 -2.01 11.70
N PRO A 73 26.58 -1.75 12.86
CA PRO A 73 27.91 -2.28 13.15
C PRO A 73 27.97 -3.82 13.20
N LYS A 74 26.84 -4.46 13.49
CA LYS A 74 26.70 -5.92 13.65
C LYS A 74 25.82 -6.57 12.57
N SER A 75 25.42 -5.83 11.55
CA SER A 75 24.67 -6.40 10.42
C SER A 75 25.62 -6.77 9.28
N ASP A 76 25.11 -7.51 8.29
CA ASP A 76 25.86 -7.87 7.08
C ASP A 76 26.24 -6.63 6.25
N CYS A 77 25.56 -5.50 6.48
CA CYS A 77 25.82 -4.20 5.88
C CYS A 77 26.37 -3.19 6.91
N PRO A 78 27.69 -3.15 7.15
CA PRO A 78 28.29 -2.18 8.05
C PRO A 78 28.21 -0.75 7.50
N VAL A 79 28.04 0.23 8.39
CA VAL A 79 28.06 1.65 8.04
C VAL A 79 29.50 2.17 8.08
N LYS A 80 30.05 2.60 6.94
CA LYS A 80 31.41 3.17 6.85
C LYS A 80 31.41 4.70 6.83
N HIS A 81 30.65 5.26 5.89
CA HIS A 81 30.57 6.69 5.63
C HIS A 81 29.12 7.17 5.80
N ASN A 82 28.50 7.63 4.72
CA ASN A 82 27.11 8.02 4.69
C ASN A 82 26.20 6.79 4.63
N LEU A 83 24.99 6.90 5.21
CA LEU A 83 24.00 5.81 5.17
C LEU A 83 23.65 5.40 3.73
N LYS A 84 23.49 6.39 2.83
CA LYS A 84 23.18 6.15 1.42
C LYS A 84 24.31 5.40 0.70
N GLU A 85 25.55 5.85 0.86
CA GLU A 85 26.72 5.22 0.24
C GLU A 85 26.95 3.81 0.81
N SER A 86 26.84 3.64 2.13
CA SER A 86 26.99 2.34 2.77
C SER A 86 25.89 1.36 2.33
N PHE A 87 24.68 1.86 2.11
CA PHE A 87 23.57 1.09 1.55
C PHE A 87 23.86 0.66 0.11
N GLU A 88 24.30 1.58 -0.75
CA GLU A 88 24.65 1.28 -2.13
C GLU A 88 25.80 0.29 -2.25
N GLU A 89 26.88 0.53 -1.51
CA GLU A 89 28.06 -0.35 -1.49
C GLU A 89 27.71 -1.75 -0.99
N CYS A 90 26.90 -1.87 0.07
CA CYS A 90 26.51 -3.18 0.59
C CYS A 90 25.70 -3.99 -0.43
N ILE A 91 24.69 -3.37 -1.04
CA ILE A 91 23.83 -4.07 -2.01
C ILE A 91 24.62 -4.45 -3.25
N ASN A 92 25.44 -3.53 -3.78
CA ASN A 92 26.30 -3.82 -4.93
C ASN A 92 27.27 -4.97 -4.62
N LYS A 93 27.89 -4.98 -3.44
CA LYS A 93 28.78 -6.06 -3.01
C LYS A 93 28.04 -7.40 -2.93
N ASN A 94 26.89 -7.44 -2.26
CA ASN A 94 26.11 -8.69 -2.11
C ASN A 94 25.65 -9.23 -3.47
N MET A 95 25.14 -8.36 -4.36
CA MET A 95 24.72 -8.76 -5.70
C MET A 95 25.88 -9.27 -6.55
N PHE A 96 27.07 -8.67 -6.40
CA PHE A 96 28.25 -9.11 -7.11
C PHE A 96 28.78 -10.45 -6.60
N GLU A 97 28.81 -10.65 -5.27
CA GLU A 97 29.28 -11.91 -4.66
C GLU A 97 28.33 -13.09 -4.94
N GLU A 98 27.01 -12.86 -4.93
CA GLU A 98 26.02 -13.92 -5.11
C GLU A 98 25.71 -14.22 -6.59
N TYR A 99 25.65 -13.19 -7.44
CA TYR A 99 25.17 -13.31 -8.82
C TYR A 99 26.17 -12.81 -9.88
N GLY A 100 27.29 -12.21 -9.50
CA GLY A 100 28.22 -11.57 -10.44
C GLY A 100 27.65 -10.32 -11.12
N LEU A 101 26.62 -9.69 -10.53
CA LEU A 101 25.94 -8.52 -11.08
C LEU A 101 26.29 -7.27 -10.29
N HIS A 102 26.43 -6.14 -10.98
CA HIS A 102 26.49 -4.82 -10.34
C HIS A 102 25.08 -4.30 -10.08
N ALA A 103 24.92 -3.62 -8.94
CA ALA A 103 23.65 -3.01 -8.55
C ALA A 103 23.86 -1.51 -8.28
N ASP A 104 23.39 -0.69 -9.20
CA ASP A 104 23.51 0.77 -9.14
C ASP A 104 22.26 1.36 -8.47
N LEU A 105 22.44 2.27 -7.50
CA LEU A 105 21.29 2.85 -6.79
C LEU A 105 20.50 3.80 -7.69
N MET A 106 19.31 3.36 -8.12
CA MET A 106 18.43 4.13 -8.99
C MET A 106 17.58 5.12 -8.17
N ARG A 107 17.04 4.67 -7.04
CA ARG A 107 16.19 5.50 -6.18
C ARG A 107 16.42 5.15 -4.71
N PHE A 108 16.67 6.18 -3.90
CA PHE A 108 16.77 6.04 -2.45
C PHE A 108 15.45 6.46 -1.82
N ASP A 109 14.70 5.51 -1.26
CA ASP A 109 13.32 5.74 -0.81
C ASP A 109 13.30 6.38 0.57
N PHE A 110 13.83 5.68 1.57
CA PHE A 110 13.95 6.22 2.91
C PHE A 110 15.07 5.52 3.67
N CYS A 111 15.55 6.18 4.71
CA CYS A 111 16.34 5.50 5.71
C CYS A 111 16.07 6.02 7.10
N ARG A 112 15.93 5.10 8.05
CA ARG A 112 15.51 5.41 9.40
C ARG A 112 16.44 4.81 10.43
N ARG A 113 16.95 5.63 11.34
CA ARG A 113 17.78 5.15 12.46
C ARG A 113 16.92 4.66 13.63
N SER A 114 17.48 3.74 14.40
CA SER A 114 16.90 3.31 15.68
C SER A 114 16.67 4.54 16.59
N GLY A 115 15.47 4.63 17.18
CA GLY A 115 15.06 5.75 18.03
C GLY A 115 14.59 7.01 17.29
N GLN A 116 14.67 7.06 15.96
CA GLN A 116 14.12 8.18 15.19
C GLN A 116 12.58 8.10 15.17
N LYS A 117 11.91 9.13 15.70
CA LYS A 117 10.45 9.23 15.66
C LYS A 117 9.98 9.41 14.21
N PRO A 118 8.78 8.90 13.83
CA PRO A 118 8.26 9.11 12.50
C PRO A 118 8.07 10.60 12.30
N ILE A 119 8.45 11.10 11.12
CA ILE A 119 8.11 12.46 10.72
C ILE A 119 6.59 12.46 10.54
N MET A 120 5.88 13.13 11.43
CA MET A 120 4.43 13.26 11.31
C MET A 120 4.17 14.35 10.26
N ASP A 121 3.81 13.94 9.06
CA ASP A 121 3.47 14.87 8.00
C ASP A 121 2.26 15.71 8.40
N GLY A 122 2.23 16.98 7.97
CA GLY A 122 1.12 17.90 8.28
C GLY A 122 -0.25 17.35 7.86
N LEU A 123 -0.29 16.53 6.81
CA LEU A 123 -1.50 15.84 6.37
C LEU A 123 -2.01 14.81 7.40
N VAL A 124 -1.10 14.02 7.99
CA VAL A 124 -1.44 13.04 9.02
C VAL A 124 -1.98 13.74 10.26
N ILE A 125 -1.36 14.85 10.64
CA ILE A 125 -1.81 15.68 11.76
C ILE A 125 -3.21 16.26 11.48
N ALA A 126 -3.41 16.86 10.30
CA ALA A 126 -4.70 17.43 9.91
C ALA A 126 -5.82 16.38 9.88
N PHE A 127 -5.54 15.20 9.31
CA PHE A 127 -6.47 14.08 9.28
C PHE A 127 -6.80 13.57 10.69
N SER A 128 -5.79 13.47 11.56
CA SER A 128 -5.99 13.07 12.96
C SER A 128 -6.87 14.05 13.73
N ILE A 129 -6.68 15.36 13.52
CA ILE A 129 -7.53 16.41 14.11
C ILE A 129 -8.96 16.30 13.61
N TYR A 130 -9.16 16.12 12.30
CA TYR A 130 -10.48 15.93 11.71
C TYR A 130 -11.20 14.74 12.33
N LEU A 131 -10.54 13.58 12.42
CA LEU A 131 -11.12 12.39 13.06
C LEU A 131 -11.46 12.63 14.54
N ALA A 132 -10.59 13.32 15.27
CA ALA A 132 -10.85 13.66 16.67
C ALA A 132 -12.10 14.53 16.83
N ILE A 133 -12.30 15.54 15.96
CA ILE A 133 -13.50 16.37 15.96
C ILE A 133 -14.76 15.53 15.72
N VAL A 134 -14.73 14.63 14.72
CA VAL A 134 -15.85 13.73 14.42
C VAL A 134 -16.19 12.85 15.63
N VAL A 135 -15.19 12.26 16.28
CA VAL A 135 -15.40 11.42 17.47
C VAL A 135 -16.00 12.24 18.62
N VAL A 136 -15.49 13.44 18.87
CA VAL A 136 -16.01 14.32 19.94
C VAL A 136 -17.46 14.71 19.67
N LEU A 137 -17.81 15.09 18.44
CA LEU A 137 -19.19 15.40 18.10
C LEU A 137 -20.13 14.20 18.30
N ASN A 138 -19.68 12.99 17.96
CA ASN A 138 -20.46 11.77 18.20
C ASN A 138 -20.66 11.49 19.70
N ILE A 139 -19.63 11.72 20.52
CA ILE A 139 -19.74 11.56 21.99
C ILE A 139 -20.74 12.58 22.55
N ILE A 140 -20.64 13.86 22.16
CA ILE A 140 -21.54 14.92 22.62
C ILE A 140 -22.98 14.63 22.20
N GLY A 141 -23.21 14.28 20.93
CA GLY A 141 -24.56 13.96 20.43
C GLY A 141 -25.17 12.76 21.15
N THR A 142 -24.38 11.71 21.39
CA THR A 142 -24.81 10.50 22.09
C THR A 142 -25.12 10.77 23.57
N ALA A 143 -24.27 11.55 24.26
CA ALA A 143 -24.50 11.93 25.64
C ALA A 143 -25.75 12.82 25.79
N TYR A 144 -25.97 13.74 24.85
CA TYR A 144 -27.14 14.61 24.83
C TYR A 144 -28.44 13.83 24.64
N ASP A 145 -28.48 12.86 23.71
CA ASP A 145 -29.62 11.96 23.52
C ASP A 145 -29.91 11.12 24.78
N TRP A 146 -28.86 10.57 25.40
CA TRP A 146 -29.00 9.82 26.65
C TRP A 146 -29.59 10.68 27.79
N MET A 147 -29.14 11.94 27.93
CA MET A 147 -29.67 12.87 28.93
C MET A 147 -31.13 13.23 28.68
N LEU A 148 -31.52 13.46 27.42
CA LEU A 148 -32.92 13.72 27.03
C LEU A 148 -33.83 12.55 27.38
N LYS A 149 -33.42 11.32 27.04
CA LYS A 149 -34.17 10.08 27.35
C LYS A 149 -34.31 9.89 28.87
N LYS A 150 -33.26 10.18 29.64
CA LYS A 150 -33.28 10.09 31.12
C LYS A 150 -34.20 11.13 31.77
N SER A 151 -34.30 12.32 31.21
CA SER A 151 -35.07 13.43 31.80
C SER A 151 -36.59 13.30 31.62
N LYS A 152 -37.11 12.26 30.94
CA LYS A 152 -38.53 12.09 30.58
C LYS A 152 -39.18 13.32 29.93
N ALA A 153 -38.37 14.21 29.37
CA ALA A 153 -38.84 15.40 28.71
C ALA A 153 -39.24 14.99 27.29
N HIS A 154 -40.54 14.94 26.98
CA HIS A 154 -41.07 14.78 25.62
C HIS A 154 -40.83 16.04 24.76
N THR A 155 -39.70 16.72 24.94
CA THR A 155 -39.32 17.88 24.14
C THR A 155 -38.43 17.43 22.98
N LYS A 156 -38.74 17.94 21.77
CA LYS A 156 -37.88 17.75 20.61
C LYS A 156 -36.52 18.37 20.92
N GLY A 157 -35.54 17.53 21.24
CA GLY A 157 -34.16 17.94 21.48
C GLY A 157 -33.55 18.68 20.27
N ASN A 158 -32.41 19.35 20.47
CA ASN A 158 -31.77 20.10 19.38
C ASN A 158 -31.43 19.19 18.19
N ARG A 159 -32.03 19.49 17.03
CA ARG A 159 -31.90 18.72 15.78
C ARG A 159 -30.46 18.52 15.32
N TRP A 160 -29.58 19.49 15.56
CA TRP A 160 -28.17 19.42 15.16
C TRP A 160 -27.35 18.46 16.01
N LEU A 161 -27.61 18.42 17.32
CA LEU A 161 -26.92 17.51 18.24
C LEU A 161 -27.39 16.06 18.08
N MET A 162 -28.69 15.87 17.83
CA MET A 162 -29.27 14.56 17.54
C MET A 162 -28.69 13.92 16.27
N ALA A 163 -28.28 14.72 15.28
CA ALA A 163 -27.66 14.21 14.05
C ALA A 163 -26.33 13.48 14.30
N PHE A 164 -25.67 13.73 15.44
CA PHE A 164 -24.43 13.07 15.86
C PHE A 164 -24.67 11.98 16.93
N SER A 165 -25.92 11.66 17.31
CA SER A 165 -26.19 10.56 18.24
C SER A 165 -26.01 9.22 17.54
N LEU A 166 -25.09 8.39 18.04
CA LEU A 166 -24.82 7.07 17.47
C LEU A 166 -26.00 6.12 17.64
N PHE A 167 -26.68 6.13 18.79
CA PHE A 167 -27.80 5.22 19.05
C PHE A 167 -29.05 5.58 18.24
N ASP A 168 -29.42 6.87 18.15
CA ASP A 168 -30.57 7.30 17.33
C ASP A 168 -30.29 7.04 15.84
N ASN A 169 -29.06 7.32 15.38
CA ASN A 169 -28.67 7.01 14.01
C ASN A 169 -28.63 5.50 13.74
N TRP A 170 -28.19 4.68 14.69
CA TRP A 170 -28.19 3.22 14.57
C TRP A 170 -29.61 2.68 14.52
N GLU A 171 -30.48 3.12 15.43
CA GLU A 171 -31.89 2.72 15.47
C GLU A 171 -32.61 3.08 14.17
N ARG A 172 -32.35 4.28 13.61
CA ARG A 172 -32.85 4.68 12.28
C ARG A 172 -32.28 3.84 11.12
N LEU A 173 -31.05 3.36 11.25
CA LEU A 173 -30.40 2.52 10.24
C LEU A 173 -30.86 1.06 10.32
N THR A 174 -31.24 0.57 11.51
CA THR A 174 -31.66 -0.82 11.75
C THR A 174 -33.16 -1.00 11.92
N SER A 175 -33.94 0.08 12.01
CA SER A 175 -35.40 -0.02 12.08
C SER A 175 -35.92 -0.67 10.81
N THR A 176 -36.52 -1.84 10.94
CA THR A 176 -37.23 -2.52 9.86
C THR A 176 -38.34 -1.60 9.34
N PHE A 177 -38.47 -1.53 8.02
CA PHE A 177 -39.44 -0.72 7.26
C PHE A 177 -40.91 -1.13 7.47
N GLU A 178 -41.26 -1.70 8.62
CA GLU A 178 -42.58 -2.29 8.82
C GLU A 178 -43.67 -1.25 9.10
N ASP A 179 -43.33 0.04 9.28
CA ASP A 179 -44.32 1.01 9.76
C ASP A 179 -44.26 2.44 9.16
N LYS A 180 -43.57 2.69 8.03
CA LYS A 180 -43.59 4.03 7.39
C LYS A 180 -43.66 4.02 5.87
N ASP A 181 -44.89 4.23 5.41
CA ASP A 181 -45.33 5.00 4.24
C ASP A 181 -44.69 4.76 2.86
N THR A 182 -45.57 4.65 1.87
CA THR A 182 -45.35 4.57 0.41
C THR A 182 -44.35 5.59 -0.17
N GLN A 183 -43.97 6.65 0.57
CA GLN A 183 -42.91 7.59 0.18
C GLN A 183 -41.48 7.02 0.26
N PHE A 184 -41.19 6.07 1.16
CA PHE A 184 -39.83 5.55 1.34
C PHE A 184 -39.43 4.52 0.28
N GLN A 185 -40.38 3.96 -0.49
CA GLN A 185 -40.07 3.12 -1.65
C GLN A 185 -39.26 3.89 -2.72
N ASN A 186 -39.46 5.21 -2.85
CA ASN A 186 -38.79 6.05 -3.84
C ASN A 186 -37.34 6.43 -3.45
N LEU A 187 -36.95 6.23 -2.19
CA LEU A 187 -35.63 6.58 -1.64
C LEU A 187 -34.71 5.35 -1.45
N SER A 188 -35.21 4.15 -1.72
CA SER A 188 -34.46 2.89 -1.68
C SER A 188 -33.17 2.91 -2.53
N CYS A 189 -33.22 3.59 -3.68
CA CYS A 189 -32.07 3.84 -4.55
C CYS A 189 -30.93 4.60 -3.85
N PHE A 190 -31.24 5.59 -3.00
CA PHE A 190 -30.22 6.36 -2.27
C PHE A 190 -29.49 5.52 -1.22
N TYR A 191 -30.19 4.60 -0.57
CA TYR A 191 -29.56 3.66 0.36
C TYR A 191 -28.67 2.65 -0.39
N GLY A 192 -29.13 2.15 -1.55
CA GLY A 192 -28.31 1.33 -2.45
C GLY A 192 -27.05 2.05 -2.94
N LEU A 193 -27.16 3.34 -3.29
CA LEU A 193 -26.03 4.18 -3.68
C LEU A 193 -25.03 4.37 -2.53
N LYS A 194 -25.53 4.53 -1.29
CA LYS A 194 -24.67 4.65 -0.10
C LYS A 194 -23.91 3.35 0.17
N THR A 195 -24.57 2.19 0.10
CA THR A 195 -23.90 0.90 0.27
C THR A 195 -22.90 0.62 -0.85
N LEU A 196 -23.26 0.95 -2.09
CA LEU A 196 -22.37 0.80 -3.24
C LEU A 196 -21.17 1.73 -3.13
N SER A 197 -21.35 2.98 -2.70
CA SER A 197 -20.26 3.93 -2.48
C SER A 197 -19.29 3.44 -1.41
N MET A 198 -19.78 2.95 -0.26
CA MET A 198 -18.92 2.39 0.78
C MET A 198 -18.17 1.14 0.29
N LEU A 199 -18.83 0.27 -0.48
CA LEU A 199 -18.18 -0.89 -1.08
C LEU A 199 -17.08 -0.48 -2.06
N ILE A 200 -17.34 0.49 -2.93
CA ILE A 200 -16.35 1.01 -3.89
C ILE A 200 -15.15 1.61 -3.14
N VAL A 201 -15.38 2.39 -2.09
CA VAL A 201 -14.31 2.97 -1.26
C VAL A 201 -13.48 1.86 -0.62
N LEU A 202 -14.12 0.85 -0.03
CA LEU A 202 -13.42 -0.27 0.60
C LEU A 202 -12.60 -1.07 -0.42
N LEU A 203 -13.17 -1.39 -1.57
CA LEU A 203 -12.46 -2.06 -2.67
C LEU A 203 -11.28 -1.20 -3.14
N ALA A 204 -11.47 0.11 -3.32
CA ALA A 204 -10.39 1.01 -3.71
C ALA A 204 -9.25 1.00 -2.69
N HIS A 205 -9.54 1.03 -1.38
CA HIS A 205 -8.51 0.99 -0.34
C HIS A 205 -7.75 -0.33 -0.33
N VAL A 206 -8.45 -1.46 -0.39
CA VAL A 206 -7.82 -2.80 -0.46
C VAL A 206 -6.91 -2.90 -1.67
N THR A 207 -7.35 -2.36 -2.81
CA THR A 207 -6.58 -2.37 -4.07
C THR A 207 -5.36 -1.48 -3.97
N MET A 208 -5.52 -0.26 -3.46
CA MET A 208 -4.40 0.67 -3.25
C MET A 208 -3.36 0.04 -2.34
N ILE A 209 -3.76 -0.56 -1.22
CA ILE A 209 -2.83 -1.23 -0.29
C ILE A 209 -2.12 -2.39 -0.99
N THR A 210 -2.85 -3.22 -1.74
CA THR A 210 -2.28 -4.35 -2.47
C THR A 210 -1.31 -3.89 -3.57
N CYS A 211 -1.61 -2.79 -4.26
CA CYS A 211 -0.73 -2.18 -5.27
C CYS A 211 0.52 -1.53 -4.68
N LEU A 212 0.43 -1.00 -3.45
CA LEU A 212 1.54 -0.33 -2.77
C LEU A 212 2.39 -1.29 -1.94
N SER A 213 1.84 -2.44 -1.55
CA SER A 213 2.60 -3.50 -0.90
C SER A 213 3.53 -4.17 -1.89
N LEU A 214 4.79 -4.37 -1.49
CA LEU A 214 5.75 -5.15 -2.27
C LEU A 214 5.34 -6.63 -2.17
N PRO A 215 4.93 -7.29 -3.27
CA PRO A 215 4.52 -8.67 -3.20
C PRO A 215 5.73 -9.55 -2.90
N THR A 216 5.64 -10.35 -1.83
CA THR A 216 6.67 -11.35 -1.49
C THR A 216 6.82 -12.42 -2.57
N ASN A 217 5.77 -12.64 -3.38
CA ASN A 217 5.78 -13.53 -4.53
C ASN A 217 5.38 -12.78 -5.81
N ALA A 218 6.34 -12.11 -6.44
CA ALA A 218 6.13 -11.40 -7.71
C ALA A 218 5.66 -12.36 -8.83
N ARG A 219 6.19 -13.59 -8.87
CA ARG A 219 5.85 -14.59 -9.88
C ARG A 219 4.38 -14.99 -9.83
N GLY A 220 3.84 -15.25 -8.64
CA GLY A 220 2.43 -15.62 -8.48
C GLY A 220 1.49 -14.54 -9.02
N LEU A 221 1.86 -13.26 -8.85
CA LEU A 221 1.09 -12.15 -9.39
C LEU A 221 1.20 -12.06 -10.93
N GLU A 222 2.39 -12.29 -11.49
CA GLU A 222 2.58 -12.39 -12.95
C GLU A 222 1.76 -13.53 -13.55
N GLU A 223 1.72 -14.70 -12.89
CA GLU A 223 0.93 -15.87 -13.34
C GLU A 223 -0.57 -15.60 -13.31
N VAL A 224 -1.08 -15.00 -12.22
CA VAL A 224 -2.49 -14.57 -12.12
C VAL A 224 -2.80 -13.56 -13.23
N SER A 225 -1.92 -12.59 -13.47
CA SER A 225 -2.07 -11.60 -14.54
C SER A 225 -2.11 -12.23 -15.93
N ARG A 226 -1.28 -13.25 -16.19
CA ARG A 226 -1.30 -14.01 -17.46
C ARG A 226 -2.55 -14.86 -17.63
N SER A 227 -3.08 -15.43 -16.54
CA SER A 227 -4.29 -16.28 -16.56
C SER A 227 -5.60 -15.49 -16.66
N ALA A 228 -5.58 -14.18 -16.37
CA ALA A 228 -6.76 -13.35 -16.48
C ALA A 228 -7.23 -13.26 -17.95
N PRO A 229 -8.52 -13.48 -18.25
CA PRO A 229 -9.03 -13.38 -19.61
C PRO A 229 -8.76 -11.97 -20.17
N ARG A 230 -7.97 -11.87 -21.24
CA ARG A 230 -7.84 -10.64 -22.01
C ARG A 230 -9.14 -10.35 -22.73
N TYR A 231 -10.07 -9.67 -22.07
CA TYR A 231 -11.19 -9.04 -22.76
C TYR A 231 -10.64 -7.84 -23.56
N SER A 232 -10.38 -8.10 -24.84
CA SER A 232 -10.21 -7.08 -25.86
C SER A 232 -11.61 -6.74 -26.37
N GLY A 233 -12.21 -5.66 -25.89
CA GLY A 233 -13.52 -5.22 -26.33
C GLY A 233 -13.90 -3.90 -25.67
N ASP A 234 -14.26 -2.94 -26.50
CA ASP A 234 -14.72 -1.59 -26.14
C ASP A 234 -15.73 -1.58 -24.99
N GLY A 235 -15.59 -0.61 -24.09
CA GLY A 235 -16.62 -0.25 -23.11
C GLY A 235 -16.23 -0.43 -21.65
N ASN A 236 -15.84 0.69 -21.02
CA ASN A 236 -15.95 1.02 -19.59
C ASN A 236 -16.16 -0.13 -18.58
N LEU A 237 -15.06 -0.73 -18.09
CA LEU A 237 -14.90 -1.23 -16.72
C LEU A 237 -13.39 -1.46 -16.43
N PRO A 238 -12.87 -1.08 -15.24
CA PRO A 238 -11.43 -1.06 -15.01
C PRO A 238 -10.91 -2.48 -14.75
N ASN A 239 -10.00 -2.91 -15.62
CA ASN A 239 -9.17 -4.09 -15.42
C ASN A 239 -8.34 -3.96 -14.14
N PHE A 240 -8.89 -4.43 -13.03
CA PHE A 240 -8.32 -4.36 -11.69
C PHE A 240 -6.95 -5.03 -11.56
N VAL A 241 -6.70 -6.05 -12.39
CA VAL A 241 -5.45 -6.83 -12.39
C VAL A 241 -4.32 -6.12 -13.17
N ILE A 242 -4.64 -5.24 -14.11
CA ILE A 242 -3.65 -4.55 -14.96
C ILE A 242 -3.09 -3.29 -14.28
N ILE A 243 -3.84 -2.68 -13.34
CA ILE A 243 -3.41 -1.48 -12.61
C ILE A 243 -2.25 -1.79 -11.65
N ILE A 244 -2.17 -3.02 -11.12
CA ILE A 244 -1.10 -3.45 -10.21
C ILE A 244 0.28 -3.42 -10.89
N ALA A 245 0.36 -3.75 -12.19
CA ALA A 245 1.58 -3.63 -12.99
C ALA A 245 1.81 -2.22 -13.58
N GLY A 246 0.83 -1.32 -13.43
CA GLY A 246 0.86 0.04 -13.96
C GLY A 246 1.59 1.03 -13.05
N HIS A 247 1.42 0.90 -11.73
CA HIS A 247 1.81 1.98 -10.80
C HIS A 247 3.26 1.94 -10.32
N GLN A 248 3.99 0.83 -10.53
CA GLN A 248 5.46 0.82 -10.38
C GLN A 248 6.20 1.36 -11.61
N ARG A 249 5.49 1.68 -12.70
CA ARG A 249 6.08 2.43 -13.82
C ARG A 249 6.24 3.88 -13.35
N GLY A 250 7.46 4.26 -13.02
CA GLY A 250 7.79 5.67 -12.81
C GLY A 250 7.31 6.53 -13.99
N PRO A 251 7.03 7.82 -13.76
CA PRO A 251 6.55 8.71 -14.82
C PRO A 251 7.61 8.81 -15.92
N SER A 252 7.39 8.16 -17.05
CA SER A 252 8.10 8.42 -18.30
C SER A 252 7.50 9.68 -18.93
N TRP A 253 7.90 10.84 -18.45
CA TRP A 253 7.68 12.13 -19.12
C TRP A 253 8.99 12.91 -19.10
N LEU A 254 9.74 12.83 -20.20
CA LEU A 254 10.52 13.90 -20.86
C LEU A 254 11.40 13.29 -21.95
N SER A 255 10.80 13.16 -23.14
CA SER A 255 11.42 13.50 -24.42
C SER A 255 10.38 14.32 -25.19
#